data_AF-W5NN44-F1
#
_entry.id   AF-W5NN44-F1
#
_cell.length_a   1.000
_cell.length_b   1.000
_cell.length_c   1.000
_cell.angle_alpha   90.00
_cell.angle_beta   90.00
_cell.angle_gamma   90.00
#
_symmetry.space_group_name_H-M   'P 1'
#
loop_
_entity.id
_entity.type
_entity.pdbx_description
1 polymer ?
#
loop_
_entity_poly.entity_id
_entity_poly.type
_entity_poly.pdbx_seq_one_letter_code
_entity_poly.pdbx_strand_id
1 'polypeptide(L)'
;MPPRKRALRPVGRSRMPKPEPSFFPFDLLPLECQVHVLSFLGEVDKCSAALVCFSWSCVVRSGKLWRVADFSRRGAFHAGQEGLLVSSREFERWKAWVHHYAHHLISRGASLLTLKASFDLGDQHHKWGDLLSNLLESIHCRDLSQVDLNWTFTLLEPLDLRLQPASGSSSHLESVTKADQVNNFQVLLAQLAHSCPRITKMRLQFDWSDTSVSLLTRFQHLRVLELKYFWVFKGVSHSSLETLSKSLPNLKSLTLHVLVPLRSLGVSYKLESLSLEFLDVTQSRGLVFSCLNLPALREFRAKKIVRGITLDRRTRLRIQSRWPCLYQVLREGAPKLQALNNERLLPSWKEQSYRELASLLQQCCYCPQHLDSWLW
;
A
#
# COMPACT_ATOMS: atom_id res chain seq x y z
N MET A 1 -53.52 -62.56 62.65
CA MET A 1 -53.71 -61.52 61.62
C MET A 1 -52.65 -61.70 60.53
N PRO A 2 -53.03 -61.65 59.24
CA PRO A 2 -52.18 -62.07 58.13
C PRO A 2 -51.15 -61.01 57.72
N PRO A 3 -50.05 -61.41 57.07
CA PRO A 3 -49.00 -60.49 56.63
C PRO A 3 -49.45 -59.63 55.43
N ARG A 4 -49.17 -58.32 55.52
CA ARG A 4 -49.41 -57.34 54.46
C ARG A 4 -48.57 -57.67 53.22
N LYS A 5 -49.25 -57.83 52.08
CA LYS A 5 -48.66 -57.94 50.73
C LYS A 5 -47.79 -56.70 50.43
N ARG A 6 -46.50 -56.91 50.18
CA ARG A 6 -45.57 -55.88 49.70
C ARG A 6 -45.80 -55.70 48.19
N ALA A 7 -46.24 -54.51 47.79
CA ALA A 7 -46.42 -54.14 46.39
C ALA A 7 -45.06 -54.10 45.67
N LEU A 8 -44.96 -54.80 44.54
CA LEU A 8 -43.83 -54.74 43.63
C LEU A 8 -43.79 -53.33 42.99
N ARG A 9 -42.68 -52.61 43.20
CA ARG A 9 -42.41 -51.34 42.51
C ARG A 9 -42.06 -51.61 41.05
N PRO A 10 -42.52 -50.78 40.09
CA PRO A 10 -42.10 -50.91 38.70
C PRO A 10 -40.61 -50.61 38.58
N VAL A 11 -39.90 -51.48 37.86
CA VAL A 11 -38.51 -51.29 37.44
C VAL A 11 -38.44 -49.96 36.69
N GLY A 12 -37.72 -48.99 37.26
CA GLY A 12 -37.48 -47.71 36.62
C GLY A 12 -36.86 -47.94 35.25
N ARG A 13 -37.49 -47.37 34.20
CA ARG A 13 -36.88 -47.23 32.89
C ARG A 13 -35.52 -46.55 33.07
N SER A 14 -34.45 -47.33 32.93
CA SER A 14 -33.09 -46.83 32.82
C SER A 14 -33.09 -45.80 31.68
N ARG A 15 -32.92 -44.52 32.02
CA ARG A 15 -32.59 -43.50 31.03
C ARG A 15 -31.22 -43.90 30.49
N MET A 16 -31.19 -44.45 29.28
CA MET A 16 -29.97 -44.60 28.49
C MET A 16 -29.25 -43.24 28.50
N PRO A 17 -27.97 -43.17 28.92
CA PRO A 17 -27.21 -41.94 28.82
C PRO A 17 -27.17 -41.55 27.34
N LYS A 18 -27.56 -40.31 27.04
CA LYS A 18 -27.35 -39.72 25.71
C LYS A 18 -25.86 -39.87 25.39
N PRO A 19 -25.46 -40.29 24.17
CA PRO A 19 -24.06 -40.34 23.82
C PRO A 19 -23.49 -38.93 24.04
N GLU A 20 -22.55 -38.82 24.97
CA GLU A 20 -21.84 -37.57 25.13
C GLU A 20 -21.18 -37.26 23.78
N PRO A 21 -21.35 -36.05 23.24
CA PRO A 21 -20.64 -35.67 22.02
C PRO A 21 -19.14 -35.86 22.27
N SER A 22 -18.56 -36.86 21.60
CA SER A 22 -17.13 -37.15 21.66
C SER A 22 -16.40 -36.05 20.89
N PHE A 23 -16.15 -34.93 21.56
CA PHE A 23 -15.34 -33.87 20.99
C PHE A 23 -13.89 -34.31 20.95
N PHE A 24 -13.27 -34.26 19.76
CA PHE A 24 -11.83 -34.44 19.65
C PHE A 24 -11.13 -33.26 20.33
N PRO A 25 -10.30 -33.49 21.37
CA PRO A 25 -9.66 -32.41 22.10
C PRO A 25 -8.60 -31.71 21.24
N PHE A 26 -8.68 -30.38 21.17
CA PHE A 26 -7.78 -29.56 20.35
C PHE A 26 -6.30 -29.77 20.69
N ASP A 27 -5.97 -30.00 21.96
CA ASP A 27 -4.59 -30.20 22.42
C ASP A 27 -3.93 -31.49 21.87
N LEU A 28 -4.72 -32.43 21.34
CA LEU A 28 -4.19 -33.63 20.68
C LEU A 28 -3.87 -33.42 19.19
N LEU A 29 -4.21 -32.26 18.62
CA LEU A 29 -3.79 -31.94 17.25
C LEU A 29 -2.27 -31.73 17.19
N PRO A 30 -1.59 -32.08 16.08
CA PRO A 30 -0.21 -31.65 15.85
C PRO A 30 -0.09 -30.13 15.94
N LEU A 31 1.05 -29.63 16.45
CA LEU A 31 1.28 -28.19 16.66
C LEU A 31 1.02 -27.37 15.39
N GLU A 32 1.39 -27.88 14.22
CA GLU A 32 1.16 -27.21 12.94
C GLU A 32 -0.33 -27.05 12.62
N CYS A 33 -1.15 -28.05 12.94
CA CYS A 33 -2.60 -27.98 12.80
C CYS A 33 -3.20 -26.98 13.79
N GLN A 34 -2.71 -26.96 15.04
CA GLN A 34 -3.16 -25.98 16.03
C GLN A 34 -2.85 -24.54 15.58
N VAL A 35 -1.61 -24.29 15.11
CA VAL A 35 -1.21 -23.00 14.54
C VAL A 35 -2.05 -22.67 13.31
N HIS A 36 -2.33 -23.64 12.44
CA HIS A 36 -3.16 -23.41 11.27
C HIS A 36 -4.59 -22.99 11.64
N VAL A 37 -5.23 -23.68 12.58
CA VAL A 37 -6.57 -23.33 13.07
C VAL A 37 -6.57 -21.92 13.69
N LEU A 38 -5.61 -21.62 14.57
CA LEU A 38 -5.50 -20.29 15.19
C LEU A 38 -5.10 -19.19 14.19
N SER A 39 -4.57 -19.54 13.01
CA SER A 39 -4.20 -18.55 11.99
C SER A 39 -5.39 -17.84 11.37
N PHE A 40 -6.59 -18.47 11.42
CA PHE A 40 -7.85 -17.89 10.96
C PHE A 40 -8.42 -16.84 11.93
N LEU A 41 -7.92 -16.78 13.16
CA LEU A 41 -8.37 -15.82 14.16
C LEU A 41 -7.81 -14.42 13.91
N GLY A 42 -8.59 -13.39 14.23
CA GLY A 42 -8.11 -12.01 14.33
C GLY A 42 -7.09 -11.84 15.46
N GLU A 43 -6.37 -10.72 15.49
CA GLU A 43 -5.38 -10.45 16.55
C GLU A 43 -5.98 -10.43 17.96
N VAL A 44 -7.19 -9.85 18.10
CA VAL A 44 -7.92 -9.82 19.37
C VAL A 44 -8.31 -11.24 19.79
N ASP A 45 -8.86 -12.03 18.86
CA ASP A 45 -9.29 -13.40 19.13
C ASP A 45 -8.11 -14.32 19.44
N LYS A 46 -6.94 -14.09 18.84
CA LYS A 46 -5.68 -14.77 19.20
C LYS A 46 -5.32 -14.47 20.65
N CYS A 47 -5.40 -13.22 21.08
CA CYS A 47 -5.15 -12.84 22.47
C CYS A 47 -6.16 -13.49 23.43
N SER A 48 -7.45 -13.53 23.07
CA SER A 48 -8.48 -14.24 23.85
C SER A 48 -8.22 -15.75 23.91
N ALA A 49 -7.82 -16.36 22.79
CA ALA A 49 -7.45 -17.78 22.73
C ALA A 49 -6.27 -18.11 23.66
N ALA A 50 -5.32 -17.19 23.83
CA ALA A 50 -4.19 -17.37 24.76
C ALA A 50 -4.60 -17.45 26.25
N LEU A 51 -5.84 -17.06 26.59
CA LEU A 51 -6.38 -17.10 27.95
C LEU A 51 -7.12 -18.41 28.26
N VAL A 52 -7.37 -19.26 27.26
CA VAL A 52 -8.13 -20.51 27.43
C VAL A 52 -7.37 -21.51 28.31
N CYS A 53 -6.12 -21.82 27.97
CA CYS A 53 -5.26 -22.69 28.75
C CYS A 53 -3.78 -22.44 28.43
N PHE A 54 -2.87 -23.04 29.22
CA PHE A 54 -1.42 -22.90 29.02
C PHE A 54 -0.97 -23.37 27.63
N SER A 55 -1.47 -24.51 27.16
CA SER A 55 -1.18 -25.06 25.83
C SER A 55 -1.47 -24.04 24.72
N TRP A 56 -2.70 -23.49 24.70
CA TRP A 56 -3.10 -22.48 23.72
C TRP A 56 -2.27 -21.21 23.84
N SER A 57 -1.93 -20.78 25.06
CA SER A 57 -1.04 -19.64 25.28
C SER A 57 0.33 -19.83 24.64
N CYS A 58 0.92 -21.03 24.76
CA CYS A 58 2.17 -21.38 24.10
C CYS A 58 2.04 -21.36 22.57
N VAL A 59 0.95 -21.88 22.02
CA VAL A 59 0.72 -21.89 20.56
C VAL A 59 0.54 -20.47 20.02
N VAL A 60 -0.26 -19.64 20.69
CA VAL A 60 -0.50 -18.23 20.30
C VAL A 60 0.79 -17.41 20.29
N ARG A 61 1.76 -17.74 21.15
CA ARG A 61 3.08 -17.08 21.15
C ARG A 61 3.95 -17.43 19.93
N SER A 62 3.55 -18.39 19.09
CA SER A 62 4.26 -18.71 17.86
C SER A 62 4.30 -17.51 16.90
N GLY A 63 5.50 -17.12 16.47
CA GLY A 63 5.69 -16.06 15.48
C GLY A 63 4.96 -16.29 14.15
N LYS A 64 4.62 -17.54 13.81
CA LYS A 64 3.85 -17.92 12.60
C LYS A 64 2.42 -17.37 12.61
N LEU A 65 1.86 -17.03 13.77
CA LEU A 65 0.51 -16.46 13.89
C LEU A 65 0.48 -14.93 13.71
N TRP A 66 1.63 -14.28 13.83
CA TRP A 66 1.80 -12.83 13.78
C TRP A 66 2.44 -12.43 12.45
N ARG A 67 1.60 -12.40 11.41
CA ARG A 67 2.04 -12.23 10.01
C ARG A 67 1.79 -10.83 9.46
N VAL A 68 1.12 -9.95 10.20
CA VAL A 68 0.72 -8.63 9.75
C VAL A 68 1.13 -7.59 10.79
N ALA A 69 1.99 -6.66 10.40
CA ALA A 69 2.29 -5.45 11.17
C ALA A 69 1.53 -4.29 10.52
N ASP A 70 0.36 -3.94 11.07
CA ASP A 70 -0.49 -2.88 10.53
C ASP A 70 -0.67 -1.76 11.54
N PHE A 71 0.23 -0.78 11.49
CA PHE A 71 0.22 0.40 12.34
C PHE A 71 -0.76 1.47 11.85
N SER A 72 -1.39 1.26 10.69
CA SER A 72 -2.43 2.13 10.15
C SER A 72 -3.82 1.81 10.71
N ARG A 73 -3.96 0.73 11.50
CA ARG A 73 -5.22 0.38 12.15
C ARG A 73 -5.60 1.41 13.20
N ARG A 74 -6.77 2.01 13.00
CA ARG A 74 -7.46 2.83 14.00
C ARG A 74 -8.04 2.02 15.15
N GLY A 75 -7.58 0.78 15.38
CA GLY A 75 -8.22 -0.19 16.28
C GLY A 75 -8.32 0.23 17.76
N ALA A 76 -7.70 1.34 18.15
CA ALA A 76 -7.83 1.95 19.47
C ALA A 76 -8.74 3.21 19.50
N PHE A 77 -9.27 3.66 18.36
CA PHE A 77 -10.07 4.88 18.24
C PHE A 77 -11.38 4.57 17.52
N HIS A 78 -12.49 5.00 18.11
CA HIS A 78 -13.83 4.78 17.58
C HIS A 78 -13.91 5.12 16.08
N ALA A 79 -14.47 4.18 15.33
CA ALA A 79 -14.66 4.27 13.89
C ALA A 79 -15.49 5.50 13.50
N GLY A 80 -15.08 6.22 12.45
CA GLY A 80 -15.99 7.12 11.73
C GLY A 80 -15.43 8.42 11.16
N GLN A 81 -14.22 8.84 11.53
CA GLN A 81 -13.75 10.19 11.16
C GLN A 81 -12.42 10.20 10.41
N GLU A 82 -12.47 10.06 9.08
CA GLU A 82 -11.35 10.40 8.21
C GLU A 82 -11.06 11.90 8.30
N GLY A 83 -9.82 12.26 8.67
CA GLY A 83 -9.35 13.65 8.65
C GLY A 83 -9.47 14.47 9.94
N LEU A 84 -9.76 13.88 11.11
CA LEU A 84 -9.90 14.68 12.33
C LEU A 84 -8.58 15.05 13.00
N LEU A 85 -8.51 16.30 13.44
CA LEU A 85 -7.66 16.77 14.54
C LEU A 85 -7.86 15.82 15.73
N VAL A 86 -6.86 14.99 15.98
CA VAL A 86 -6.85 14.10 17.15
C VAL A 86 -6.31 14.90 18.33
N SER A 87 -6.86 14.71 19.53
CA SER A 87 -6.31 15.39 20.71
C SER A 87 -4.90 14.87 21.02
N SER A 88 -4.03 15.68 21.62
CA SER A 88 -2.67 15.24 22.00
C SER A 88 -2.68 13.99 22.87
N ARG A 89 -3.70 13.84 23.73
CA ARG A 89 -3.89 12.64 24.57
C ARG A 89 -4.15 11.39 23.75
N GLU A 90 -4.96 11.49 22.70
CA GLU A 90 -5.25 10.38 21.80
C GLU A 90 -4.04 10.03 20.95
N PHE A 91 -3.29 11.02 20.47
CA PHE A 91 -2.02 10.76 19.77
C PHE A 91 -1.01 10.03 20.65
N GLU A 92 -0.83 10.44 21.90
CA GLU A 92 0.07 9.75 22.84
C GLU A 92 -0.40 8.32 23.17
N ARG A 93 -1.71 8.09 23.28
CA ARG A 93 -2.26 6.73 23.42
C ARG A 93 -1.98 5.86 22.20
N TRP A 94 -2.14 6.42 21.01
CA TRP A 94 -1.84 5.73 19.75
C TRP A 94 -0.35 5.38 19.67
N LYS A 95 0.52 6.33 19.97
CA LYS A 95 1.98 6.16 20.00
C LYS A 95 2.39 5.07 20.99
N ALA A 96 1.88 5.11 22.22
CA ALA A 96 2.12 4.05 23.20
C ALA A 96 1.66 2.67 22.67
N TRP A 97 0.49 2.62 22.01
CA TRP A 97 0.03 1.40 21.35
C TRP A 97 0.97 0.94 20.24
N VAL A 98 1.48 1.83 19.38
CA VAL A 98 2.45 1.49 18.31
C VAL A 98 3.69 0.84 18.91
N HIS A 99 4.27 1.44 19.96
CA HIS A 99 5.45 0.88 20.63
C HIS A 99 5.17 -0.47 21.28
N HIS A 100 4.05 -0.60 22.01
CA HIS A 100 3.65 -1.88 22.62
C HIS A 100 3.40 -2.95 21.56
N TYR A 101 2.81 -2.59 20.42
CA TYR A 101 2.55 -3.53 19.35
C TYR A 101 3.84 -3.97 18.64
N ALA A 102 4.77 -3.05 18.38
CA ALA A 102 6.09 -3.40 17.86
C ALA A 102 6.82 -4.35 18.82
N HIS A 103 6.87 -4.04 20.12
CA HIS A 103 7.48 -4.91 21.13
C HIS A 103 6.78 -6.28 21.21
N HIS A 104 5.46 -6.32 21.10
CA HIS A 104 4.67 -7.55 21.07
C HIS A 104 5.08 -8.45 19.88
N LEU A 105 5.31 -7.88 18.70
CA LEU A 105 5.75 -8.61 17.51
C LEU A 105 7.18 -9.12 17.65
N ILE A 106 8.08 -8.26 18.17
CA ILE A 106 9.50 -8.59 18.41
C ILE A 106 9.63 -9.73 19.42
N SER A 107 8.97 -9.61 20.58
CA SER A 107 9.03 -10.62 21.65
C SER A 107 8.52 -12.01 21.25
N ARG A 108 7.72 -12.09 20.17
CA ARG A 108 7.21 -13.36 19.62
C ARG A 108 8.00 -13.85 18.40
N GLY A 109 9.02 -13.12 17.96
CA GLY A 109 9.78 -13.44 16.75
C GLY A 109 8.87 -13.54 15.52
N ALA A 110 7.96 -12.58 15.36
CA ALA A 110 6.93 -12.55 14.32
C ALA A 110 7.49 -12.88 12.92
N SER A 111 6.69 -13.60 12.12
CA SER A 111 7.03 -13.93 10.72
C SER A 111 6.15 -13.12 9.77
N LEU A 112 6.58 -11.91 9.46
CA LEU A 112 5.74 -10.94 8.73
C LEU A 112 5.61 -11.29 7.25
N LEU A 113 4.37 -11.22 6.77
CA LEU A 113 4.00 -11.20 5.36
C LEU A 113 3.58 -9.81 4.88
N THR A 114 3.07 -8.98 5.78
CA THR A 114 2.53 -7.66 5.45
C THR A 114 3.00 -6.62 6.46
N LEU A 115 3.50 -5.50 5.95
CA LEU A 115 3.84 -4.30 6.72
C LEU A 115 3.03 -3.13 6.19
N LYS A 116 2.30 -2.45 7.08
CA LYS A 116 1.61 -1.19 6.79
C LYS A 116 1.93 -0.16 7.86
N ALA A 117 2.41 1.01 7.45
CA ALA A 117 2.69 2.10 8.36
C ALA A 117 2.52 3.46 7.69
N SER A 118 2.12 4.43 8.49
CA SER A 118 2.06 5.85 8.10
C SER A 118 2.78 6.66 9.17
N PHE A 119 4.06 6.90 8.96
CA PHE A 119 4.97 7.56 9.88
C PHE A 119 5.77 8.63 9.16
N ASP A 120 5.91 9.82 9.72
CA ASP A 120 6.84 10.82 9.22
C ASP A 120 8.27 10.38 9.57
N LEU A 121 9.03 9.92 8.57
CA LEU A 121 10.40 9.44 8.81
C LEU A 121 11.42 10.57 9.01
N GLY A 122 11.02 11.83 8.87
CA GLY A 122 11.85 12.98 9.22
C GLY A 122 11.66 13.41 10.69
N ASP A 123 10.70 12.83 11.39
CA ASP A 123 10.42 13.14 12.79
C ASP A 123 11.55 12.63 13.71
N GLN A 124 12.45 13.55 14.08
CA GLN A 124 13.57 13.27 14.96
C GLN A 124 13.14 13.05 16.43
N HIS A 125 11.94 13.51 16.82
CA HIS A 125 11.48 13.39 18.19
C HIS A 125 11.01 11.96 18.47
N HIS A 126 10.18 11.42 17.58
CA HIS A 126 9.60 10.09 17.75
C HIS A 126 10.43 8.96 17.12
N LYS A 127 11.33 9.29 16.18
CA LYS A 127 12.26 8.34 15.56
C LYS A 127 11.55 7.12 14.96
N TRP A 128 10.46 7.37 14.23
CA TRP A 128 9.67 6.30 13.62
C TRP A 128 10.46 5.44 12.63
N GLY A 129 11.47 6.02 11.98
CA GLY A 129 12.43 5.29 11.14
C GLY A 129 13.16 4.22 11.94
N ASP A 130 13.75 4.61 13.08
CA ASP A 130 14.47 3.68 13.96
C ASP A 130 13.54 2.58 14.49
N LEU A 131 12.29 2.91 14.82
CA LEU A 131 11.30 1.91 15.23
C LEU A 131 11.06 0.85 14.15
N LEU A 132 10.88 1.27 12.89
CA LEU A 132 10.67 0.34 11.78
C LEU A 132 11.94 -0.47 11.48
N SER A 133 13.12 0.17 11.52
CA SER A 133 14.39 -0.52 11.28
C SER A 133 14.66 -1.58 12.34
N ASN A 134 14.48 -1.23 13.63
CA ASN A 134 14.63 -2.15 14.76
C ASN A 134 13.64 -3.31 14.68
N LEU A 135 12.39 -3.02 14.28
CA LEU A 135 11.38 -4.06 14.07
C LEU A 135 11.81 -5.04 12.99
N LEU A 136 12.26 -4.55 11.83
CA LEU A 136 12.69 -5.39 10.70
C LEU A 136 13.94 -6.21 11.00
N GLU A 137 14.87 -5.70 11.82
CA GLU A 137 16.05 -6.42 12.30
C GLU A 137 15.72 -7.51 13.31
N SER A 138 14.71 -7.29 14.14
CA SER A 138 14.42 -8.17 15.28
C SER A 138 13.43 -9.31 14.96
N ILE A 139 12.87 -9.34 13.74
CA ILE A 139 11.82 -10.31 13.36
C ILE A 139 12.16 -11.06 12.06
N HIS A 140 11.42 -12.13 11.78
CA HIS A 140 11.57 -12.89 10.54
C HIS A 140 10.81 -12.22 9.39
N CYS A 141 11.49 -11.37 8.61
CA CYS A 141 10.90 -10.62 7.49
C CYS A 141 11.26 -11.16 6.08
N ARG A 142 11.96 -12.30 5.97
CA ARG A 142 12.35 -12.89 4.66
C ARG A 142 11.16 -13.22 3.74
N ASP A 143 10.01 -13.52 4.33
CA ASP A 143 8.76 -13.83 3.62
C ASP A 143 7.84 -12.61 3.46
N LEU A 144 8.29 -11.42 3.84
CA LEU A 144 7.54 -10.19 3.68
C LEU A 144 7.21 -10.01 2.19
N SER A 145 5.91 -9.95 1.89
CA SER A 145 5.38 -9.99 0.54
C SER A 145 4.68 -8.68 0.15
N GLN A 146 4.17 -7.94 1.13
CA GLN A 146 3.38 -6.72 0.93
C GLN A 146 3.87 -5.61 1.84
N VAL A 147 4.09 -4.43 1.25
CA VAL A 147 4.51 -3.22 1.97
C VAL A 147 3.63 -2.04 1.54
N ASP A 148 2.98 -1.38 2.49
CA ASP A 148 2.24 -0.11 2.32
C ASP A 148 2.81 0.92 3.29
N LEU A 149 3.66 1.82 2.80
CA LEU A 149 4.38 2.78 3.62
C LEU A 149 4.09 4.20 3.19
N ASN A 150 3.50 4.98 4.09
CA ASN A 150 3.50 6.43 3.99
C ASN A 150 4.52 7.04 4.94
N TRP A 151 5.70 7.33 4.40
CA TRP A 151 6.84 7.85 5.17
C TRP A 151 6.83 9.39 5.35
N THR A 152 5.79 10.07 4.84
CA THR A 152 5.74 11.55 4.75
C THR A 152 4.90 12.21 5.82
N PHE A 153 4.16 11.40 6.59
CA PHE A 153 3.18 11.86 7.57
C PHE A 153 2.92 10.78 8.61
N THR A 154 2.87 11.19 9.88
CA THR A 154 2.49 10.34 11.01
C THR A 154 0.98 10.37 11.21
N LEU A 155 0.34 9.21 11.13
CA LEU A 155 -1.10 9.09 11.33
C LEU A 155 -1.52 9.66 12.70
N LEU A 156 -2.61 10.43 12.74
CA LEU A 156 -3.19 11.05 13.94
C LEU A 156 -2.34 12.16 14.59
N GLU A 157 -1.24 12.59 13.98
CA GLU A 157 -0.46 13.73 14.50
C GLU A 157 -1.32 15.01 14.51
N PRO A 158 -1.54 15.66 15.67
CA PRO A 158 -2.32 16.90 15.75
C PRO A 158 -1.67 18.03 14.95
N LEU A 159 -2.46 18.80 14.20
CA LEU A 159 -1.96 19.94 13.42
C LEU A 159 -1.35 21.04 14.31
N ASP A 160 -1.78 21.14 15.56
CA ASP A 160 -1.30 22.15 16.52
C ASP A 160 0.17 21.95 16.90
N LEU A 161 0.67 20.70 16.90
CA LEU A 161 2.10 20.41 17.11
C LEU A 161 2.98 20.90 15.94
N ARG A 162 2.39 21.11 14.76
CA ARG A 162 3.09 21.67 13.59
C ARG A 162 3.02 23.19 13.53
N LEU A 163 2.13 23.83 14.29
CA LEU A 163 1.76 25.25 14.16
C LEU A 163 2.06 26.11 15.39
N GLN A 164 2.70 25.61 16.44
CA GLN A 164 3.20 26.48 17.51
C GLN A 164 4.59 27.04 17.16
N PRO A 165 4.72 28.30 16.70
CA PRO A 165 5.92 29.08 16.99
C PRO A 165 5.87 29.36 18.49
N ALA A 166 6.57 28.54 19.27
CA ALA A 166 6.71 28.76 20.70
C ALA A 166 7.27 30.18 20.91
N SER A 167 6.45 31.01 21.54
CA SER A 167 6.84 32.32 22.02
C SER A 167 7.96 32.13 23.04
N GLY A 168 9.16 32.63 22.74
CA GLY A 168 10.24 32.77 23.70
C GLY A 168 11.23 31.60 23.77
N SER A 169 12.42 31.85 23.24
CA SER A 169 13.73 31.33 23.71
C SER A 169 14.25 30.00 23.15
N SER A 170 15.38 30.12 22.42
CA SER A 170 16.44 29.15 22.06
C SER A 170 16.16 27.96 21.11
N SER A 171 16.38 28.23 19.81
CA SER A 171 17.38 27.57 18.94
C SER A 171 17.40 26.04 18.72
N HIS A 172 16.39 25.24 19.10
CA HIS A 172 16.45 23.77 18.97
C HIS A 172 15.26 23.07 18.28
N LEU A 173 14.33 23.78 17.64
CA LEU A 173 13.42 23.11 16.70
C LEU A 173 14.09 23.07 15.32
N GLU A 174 14.93 22.07 15.11
CA GLU A 174 15.38 21.67 13.78
C GLU A 174 14.15 21.47 12.91
N SER A 175 13.93 22.36 11.95
CA SER A 175 12.92 22.16 10.92
C SER A 175 13.25 20.83 10.26
N VAL A 176 12.41 19.81 10.46
CA VAL A 176 12.52 18.51 9.77
C VAL A 176 12.78 18.81 8.30
N THR A 177 14.02 18.57 7.85
CA THR A 177 14.32 18.91 6.47
C THR A 177 13.71 17.81 5.63
N LYS A 178 13.12 18.19 4.50
CA LYS A 178 12.64 17.19 3.55
C LYS A 178 13.74 16.26 3.05
N ALA A 179 15.00 16.68 3.16
CA ALA A 179 16.16 15.84 2.89
C ALA A 179 16.29 14.70 3.91
N ASP A 180 16.05 14.96 5.20
CA ASP A 180 16.08 13.92 6.25
C ASP A 180 15.00 12.86 6.02
N GLN A 181 13.77 13.28 5.67
CA GLN A 181 12.70 12.36 5.30
C GLN A 181 13.14 11.41 4.16
N VAL A 182 13.75 11.96 3.11
CA VAL A 182 14.22 11.19 1.95
C VAL A 182 15.38 10.27 2.33
N ASN A 183 16.35 10.75 3.11
CA ASN A 183 17.49 9.95 3.55
C ASN A 183 17.03 8.76 4.40
N ASN A 184 16.17 9.00 5.39
CA ASN A 184 15.64 7.94 6.24
C ASN A 184 14.75 6.94 5.46
N PHE A 185 13.98 7.43 4.48
CA PHE A 185 13.28 6.56 3.55
C PHE A 185 14.23 5.67 2.73
N GLN A 186 15.33 6.23 2.20
CA GLN A 186 16.32 5.47 1.43
C GLN A 186 17.03 4.41 2.28
N VAL A 187 17.37 4.73 3.54
CA VAL A 187 17.92 3.77 4.50
C VAL A 187 16.94 2.61 4.72
N LEU A 188 15.67 2.91 5.01
CA LEU A 188 14.64 1.90 5.21
C LEU A 188 14.39 1.07 3.94
N LEU A 189 14.35 1.70 2.76
CA LEU A 189 14.18 1.01 1.49
C LEU A 189 15.35 0.07 1.17
N ALA A 190 16.58 0.49 1.48
CA ALA A 190 17.78 -0.34 1.33
C ALA A 190 17.75 -1.56 2.27
N GLN A 191 17.30 -1.37 3.51
CA GLN A 191 17.11 -2.46 4.47
C GLN A 191 16.04 -3.44 3.98
N LEU A 192 14.89 -2.95 3.49
CA LEU A 192 13.85 -3.79 2.88
C LEU A 192 14.40 -4.57 1.68
N ALA A 193 15.17 -3.93 0.80
CA ALA A 193 15.77 -4.59 -0.36
C ALA A 193 16.77 -5.68 0.02
N HIS A 194 17.42 -5.56 1.19
CA HIS A 194 18.35 -6.56 1.70
C HIS A 194 17.63 -7.70 2.44
N SER A 195 16.75 -7.37 3.36
CA SER A 195 16.14 -8.34 4.29
C SER A 195 14.88 -9.02 3.75
N CYS A 196 14.20 -8.39 2.78
CA CYS A 196 12.87 -8.81 2.29
C CYS A 196 12.86 -9.05 0.77
N PRO A 197 13.57 -10.07 0.26
CA PRO A 197 13.70 -10.30 -1.19
C PRO A 197 12.38 -10.73 -1.86
N ARG A 198 11.41 -11.24 -1.10
CA ARG A 198 10.15 -11.81 -1.61
C ARG A 198 9.00 -10.80 -1.75
N ILE A 199 9.28 -9.50 -1.67
CA ILE A 199 8.25 -8.48 -1.81
C ILE A 199 7.66 -8.53 -3.22
N THR A 200 6.34 -8.71 -3.29
CA THR A 200 5.57 -8.77 -4.54
C THR A 200 4.64 -7.57 -4.73
N LYS A 201 4.32 -6.84 -3.64
CA LYS A 201 3.48 -5.65 -3.68
C LYS A 201 4.09 -4.53 -2.84
N MET A 202 4.23 -3.35 -3.45
CA MET A 202 4.68 -2.14 -2.77
C MET A 202 3.76 -0.97 -3.09
N ARG A 203 3.45 -0.18 -2.06
CA ARG A 203 2.76 1.09 -2.15
C ARG A 203 3.49 2.10 -1.28
N LEU A 204 3.97 3.18 -1.88
CA LEU A 204 4.85 4.13 -1.20
C LEU A 204 4.83 5.51 -1.85
N GLN A 205 5.05 6.53 -1.04
CA GLN A 205 5.45 7.86 -1.51
C GLN A 205 6.84 7.74 -2.13
N PHE A 206 7.09 8.45 -3.23
CA PHE A 206 8.34 8.27 -3.97
C PHE A 206 8.93 9.59 -4.43
N ASP A 207 10.19 9.79 -4.08
CA ASP A 207 10.95 11.02 -4.33
C ASP A 207 11.66 11.06 -5.70
N TRP A 208 11.67 9.93 -6.42
CA TRP A 208 12.27 9.80 -7.77
C TRP A 208 13.74 10.20 -7.88
N SER A 209 14.50 10.26 -6.77
CA SER A 209 15.95 10.34 -6.85
C SER A 209 16.54 9.08 -7.48
N ASP A 210 17.72 9.22 -8.08
CA ASP A 210 18.42 8.09 -8.71
C ASP A 210 18.73 6.98 -7.69
N THR A 211 19.02 7.35 -6.44
CA THR A 211 19.20 6.41 -5.32
C THR A 211 17.93 5.60 -5.06
N SER A 212 16.79 6.26 -4.86
CA SER A 212 15.52 5.57 -4.59
C SER A 212 15.09 4.67 -5.75
N VAL A 213 15.30 5.12 -7.00
CA VAL A 213 15.05 4.31 -8.21
C VAL A 213 15.95 3.08 -8.22
N SER A 214 17.26 3.25 -8.01
CA SER A 214 18.23 2.15 -7.96
C SER A 214 17.93 1.13 -6.84
N LEU A 215 17.46 1.59 -5.68
CA LEU A 215 17.03 0.68 -4.61
C LEU A 215 15.77 -0.09 -5.00
N LEU A 216 14.81 0.57 -5.65
CA LEU A 216 13.55 -0.05 -6.06
C LEU A 216 13.75 -1.12 -7.16
N THR A 217 14.76 -0.97 -8.02
CA THR A 217 15.08 -2.00 -9.02
C THR A 217 15.57 -3.32 -8.41
N ARG A 218 15.96 -3.34 -7.12
CA ARG A 218 16.42 -4.57 -6.45
C ARG A 218 15.29 -5.55 -6.15
N PHE A 219 14.03 -5.11 -6.19
CA PHE A 219 12.86 -5.97 -5.90
C PHE A 219 12.40 -6.76 -7.13
N GLN A 220 13.16 -7.79 -7.49
CA GLN A 220 12.96 -8.58 -8.72
C GLN A 220 11.65 -9.40 -8.76
N HIS A 221 11.04 -9.63 -7.60
CA HIS A 221 9.76 -10.35 -7.47
C HIS A 221 8.53 -9.42 -7.47
N LEU A 222 8.73 -8.11 -7.63
CA LEU A 222 7.66 -7.13 -7.57
C LEU A 222 6.67 -7.32 -8.73
N ARG A 223 5.39 -7.47 -8.39
CA ARG A 223 4.27 -7.65 -9.33
C ARG A 223 3.31 -6.46 -9.32
N VAL A 224 3.17 -5.79 -8.19
CA VAL A 224 2.28 -4.63 -8.02
C VAL A 224 3.07 -3.48 -7.40
N LEU A 225 3.10 -2.34 -8.07
CA LEU A 225 3.80 -1.15 -7.61
C LEU A 225 2.88 0.08 -7.70
N GLU A 226 2.67 0.76 -6.58
CA GLU A 226 1.98 2.03 -6.49
C GLU A 226 2.94 3.11 -5.95
N LEU A 227 3.33 4.05 -6.83
CA LEU A 227 4.21 5.16 -6.49
C LEU A 227 3.39 6.44 -6.36
N LYS A 228 3.27 6.92 -5.13
CA LYS A 228 2.55 8.14 -4.80
C LYS A 228 3.45 9.36 -4.89
N TYR A 229 2.85 10.49 -5.24
CA TYR A 229 3.55 11.76 -5.35
C TYR A 229 4.15 12.18 -4.00
N PHE A 230 5.43 12.58 -4.02
CA PHE A 230 6.10 13.28 -2.94
C PHE A 230 6.57 14.66 -3.40
N TRP A 231 6.42 15.66 -2.53
CA TRP A 231 6.42 17.08 -2.91
C TRP A 231 7.79 17.67 -3.31
N VAL A 232 8.90 17.01 -2.97
CA VAL A 232 10.25 17.56 -3.11
C VAL A 232 10.71 17.58 -4.57
N PHE A 233 10.93 18.80 -5.08
CA PHE A 233 11.71 19.35 -6.21
C PHE A 233 12.18 18.50 -7.42
N LYS A 234 12.28 17.18 -7.36
CA LYS A 234 12.62 16.33 -8.49
C LYS A 234 11.37 15.71 -9.09
N GLY A 235 10.99 16.25 -10.25
CA GLY A 235 10.06 15.55 -11.14
C GLY A 235 10.65 14.25 -11.65
N VAL A 236 9.78 13.39 -12.16
CA VAL A 236 10.19 12.16 -12.84
C VAL A 236 11.02 12.51 -14.07
N SER A 237 12.26 12.04 -14.11
CA SER A 237 13.10 12.11 -15.30
C SER A 237 12.73 10.99 -16.28
N HIS A 238 13.05 11.19 -17.56
CA HIS A 238 12.83 10.16 -18.58
C HIS A 238 13.63 8.88 -18.27
N SER A 239 14.91 9.03 -17.92
CA SER A 239 15.80 7.91 -17.61
C SER A 239 15.35 7.13 -16.38
N SER A 240 14.84 7.80 -15.34
CA SER A 240 14.37 7.14 -14.12
C SER A 240 13.17 6.22 -14.40
N LEU A 241 12.20 6.67 -15.20
CA LEU A 241 11.01 5.87 -15.53
C LEU A 241 11.36 4.69 -16.45
N GLU A 242 12.24 4.90 -17.43
CA GLU A 242 12.74 3.83 -18.30
C GLU A 242 13.54 2.79 -17.49
N THR A 243 14.44 3.25 -16.62
CA THR A 243 15.24 2.36 -15.76
C THR A 243 14.33 1.51 -14.88
N LEU A 244 13.32 2.12 -14.25
CA LEU A 244 12.37 1.41 -13.40
C LEU A 244 11.59 0.35 -14.19
N SER A 245 11.01 0.71 -15.34
CA SER A 245 10.17 -0.18 -16.13
C SER A 245 10.96 -1.36 -16.74
N LYS A 246 12.20 -1.14 -17.16
CA LYS A 246 13.08 -2.19 -17.69
C LYS A 246 13.62 -3.13 -16.61
N SER A 247 13.85 -2.62 -15.41
CA SER A 247 14.50 -3.39 -14.34
C SER A 247 13.55 -4.27 -13.52
N LEU A 248 12.23 -4.18 -13.77
CA LEU A 248 11.20 -4.92 -13.05
C LEU A 248 10.46 -5.91 -13.98
N PRO A 249 11.07 -7.06 -14.32
CA PRO A 249 10.59 -7.96 -15.38
C PRO A 249 9.28 -8.70 -15.04
N ASN A 250 8.89 -8.71 -13.76
CA ASN A 250 7.69 -9.41 -13.28
C ASN A 250 6.53 -8.46 -12.95
N LEU A 251 6.69 -7.16 -13.23
CA LEU A 251 5.71 -6.14 -12.87
C LEU A 251 4.46 -6.27 -13.72
N LYS A 252 3.33 -6.56 -13.09
CA LYS A 252 2.03 -6.72 -13.75
C LYS A 252 1.14 -5.49 -13.62
N SER A 253 1.25 -4.76 -12.50
CA SER A 253 0.42 -3.60 -12.21
C SER A 253 1.29 -2.43 -11.75
N LEU A 254 1.17 -1.30 -12.44
CA LEU A 254 1.87 -0.06 -12.10
C LEU A 254 0.87 1.09 -11.96
N THR A 255 0.90 1.74 -10.80
CA THR A 255 0.15 2.97 -10.54
C THR A 255 1.12 4.10 -10.24
N LEU A 256 1.02 5.19 -10.99
CA LEU A 256 1.90 6.36 -10.86
C LEU A 256 1.07 7.60 -10.54
N HIS A 257 1.40 8.23 -9.42
CA HIS A 257 0.91 9.57 -9.09
C HIS A 257 2.12 10.52 -9.17
N VAL A 258 2.27 11.18 -10.32
CA VAL A 258 3.44 11.99 -10.64
C VAL A 258 3.04 13.45 -10.89
N LEU A 259 3.83 14.39 -10.39
CA LEU A 259 3.77 15.80 -10.80
C LEU A 259 4.98 16.13 -11.69
N VAL A 260 4.77 16.31 -12.99
CA VAL A 260 5.83 16.76 -13.92
C VAL A 260 6.10 18.26 -13.71
N PRO A 261 7.30 18.75 -13.34
CA PRO A 261 7.52 20.18 -13.06
C PRO A 261 7.19 21.10 -14.26
N LEU A 262 6.86 22.37 -13.98
CA LEU A 262 6.49 23.33 -15.04
C LEU A 262 7.59 23.62 -16.06
N ARG A 263 8.84 23.63 -15.59
CA ARG A 263 10.02 23.70 -16.46
C ARG A 263 10.14 22.54 -17.46
N SER A 264 9.42 21.45 -17.21
CA SER A 264 9.40 20.23 -18.03
C SER A 264 8.08 20.08 -18.81
N LEU A 265 7.29 21.15 -18.94
CA LEU A 265 6.12 21.13 -19.83
C LEU A 265 6.56 20.84 -21.27
N GLY A 266 5.83 19.97 -21.95
CA GLY A 266 6.16 19.53 -23.30
C GLY A 266 7.07 18.31 -23.37
N VAL A 267 7.64 17.87 -22.24
CA VAL A 267 8.33 16.58 -22.16
C VAL A 267 7.30 15.45 -22.26
N SER A 268 7.70 14.38 -22.95
CA SER A 268 6.94 13.15 -23.07
C SER A 268 7.83 11.97 -22.72
N TYR A 269 7.22 10.90 -22.25
CA TYR A 269 7.91 9.77 -21.62
C TYR A 269 7.75 8.50 -22.44
N LYS A 270 8.79 7.67 -22.45
CA LYS A 270 8.71 6.31 -22.96
C LYS A 270 8.53 5.34 -21.81
N LEU A 271 7.72 4.31 -22.04
CA LEU A 271 7.53 3.23 -21.08
C LEU A 271 7.52 1.89 -21.81
N GLU A 272 8.41 0.99 -21.41
CA GLU A 272 8.58 -0.32 -22.04
C GLU A 272 8.49 -1.40 -20.97
N SER A 273 7.61 -2.38 -21.15
CA SER A 273 7.49 -3.52 -20.24
C SER A 273 6.76 -4.67 -20.93
N LEU A 274 7.37 -5.86 -20.89
CA LEU A 274 6.77 -7.06 -21.48
C LEU A 274 5.72 -7.72 -20.58
N SER A 275 5.75 -7.42 -19.27
CA SER A 275 4.92 -8.07 -18.25
C SER A 275 3.73 -7.23 -17.79
N LEU A 276 3.73 -5.92 -18.08
CA LEU A 276 2.75 -5.00 -17.52
C LEU A 276 1.35 -5.24 -18.13
N GLU A 277 0.41 -5.61 -17.28
CA GLU A 277 -0.99 -5.90 -17.62
C GLU A 277 -1.93 -4.72 -17.28
N PHE A 278 -1.58 -3.92 -16.26
CA PHE A 278 -2.36 -2.78 -15.78
C PHE A 278 -1.46 -1.55 -15.55
N LEU A 279 -1.87 -0.40 -16.12
CA LEU A 279 -1.21 0.88 -15.93
C LEU A 279 -2.22 1.96 -15.56
N ASP A 280 -2.03 2.59 -14.39
CA ASP A 280 -2.86 3.70 -13.92
C ASP A 280 -2.02 4.96 -13.67
N VAL A 281 -2.32 6.00 -14.43
CA VAL A 281 -1.73 7.33 -14.32
C VAL A 281 -2.79 8.40 -14.06
N THR A 282 -3.98 8.02 -13.59
CA THR A 282 -5.15 8.90 -13.40
C THR A 282 -4.85 10.08 -12.48
N GLN A 283 -4.05 9.86 -11.44
CA GLN A 283 -3.66 10.90 -10.48
C GLN A 283 -2.39 11.66 -10.89
N SER A 284 -1.78 11.32 -12.02
CA SER A 284 -0.63 12.03 -12.54
C SER A 284 -1.04 13.35 -13.19
N ARG A 285 -0.26 14.39 -12.92
CA ARG A 285 -0.45 15.74 -13.46
C ARG A 285 0.65 16.00 -14.47
N GLY A 286 0.29 16.14 -15.74
CA GLY A 286 1.22 16.50 -16.82
C GLY A 286 2.12 15.37 -17.32
N LEU A 287 1.82 14.12 -16.96
CA LEU A 287 2.50 12.95 -17.51
C LEU A 287 1.91 12.64 -18.89
N VAL A 288 2.75 12.69 -19.93
CA VAL A 288 2.37 12.42 -21.32
C VAL A 288 3.33 11.38 -21.90
N PHE A 289 2.81 10.38 -22.59
CA PHE A 289 3.65 9.35 -23.21
C PHE A 289 3.95 9.67 -24.67
N SER A 290 5.21 9.54 -25.06
CA SER A 290 5.62 9.57 -26.47
C SER A 290 5.59 8.18 -27.11
N CYS A 291 5.92 7.16 -26.32
CA CYS A 291 5.92 5.77 -26.74
C CYS A 291 5.49 4.88 -25.58
N LEU A 292 4.63 3.91 -25.85
CA LEU A 292 4.34 2.80 -24.96
C LEU A 292 4.73 1.53 -25.71
N ASN A 293 5.50 0.65 -25.10
CA ASN A 293 5.73 -0.70 -25.62
C ASN A 293 5.33 -1.68 -24.53
N LEU A 294 4.03 -1.99 -24.50
CA LEU A 294 3.36 -2.72 -23.44
C LEU A 294 2.52 -3.86 -24.06
N PRO A 295 3.15 -4.90 -24.63
CA PRO A 295 2.47 -5.96 -25.37
C PRO A 295 1.49 -6.78 -24.52
N ALA A 296 1.65 -6.79 -23.20
CA ALA A 296 0.76 -7.48 -22.27
C ALA A 296 -0.36 -6.60 -21.68
N LEU A 297 -0.38 -5.29 -21.97
CA LEU A 297 -1.30 -4.35 -21.34
C LEU A 297 -2.75 -4.69 -21.69
N ARG A 298 -3.58 -4.86 -20.66
CA ARG A 298 -5.01 -5.15 -20.77
C ARG A 298 -5.86 -3.96 -20.37
N GLU A 299 -5.40 -3.17 -19.40
CA GLU A 299 -6.13 -2.03 -18.88
C GLU A 299 -5.23 -0.81 -18.70
N PHE A 300 -5.68 0.32 -19.24
CA PHE A 300 -5.03 1.61 -19.09
C PHE A 300 -5.99 2.62 -18.47
N ARG A 301 -5.52 3.32 -17.44
CA ARG A 301 -6.28 4.41 -16.81
C ARG A 301 -5.49 5.69 -16.85
N ALA A 302 -6.11 6.74 -17.37
CA ALA A 302 -5.54 8.06 -17.46
C ALA A 302 -6.63 9.12 -17.38
N LYS A 303 -6.33 10.23 -16.70
CA LYS A 303 -7.20 11.38 -16.64
C LYS A 303 -6.37 12.63 -16.81
N LYS A 304 -6.88 13.53 -17.65
CA LYS A 304 -6.33 14.86 -17.78
C LYS A 304 -6.68 15.68 -16.54
N ILE A 305 -5.67 16.05 -15.75
CA ILE A 305 -5.82 16.95 -14.61
C ILE A 305 -5.34 18.35 -14.96
N VAL A 306 -6.23 19.35 -14.90
CA VAL A 306 -5.92 20.77 -15.14
C VAL A 306 -4.95 21.30 -14.08
N ARG A 307 -4.02 22.16 -14.49
CA ARG A 307 -2.96 22.70 -13.60
C ARG A 307 -3.21 24.11 -13.08
N GLY A 308 -4.23 24.82 -13.56
CA GLY A 308 -4.51 26.21 -13.15
C GLY A 308 -3.40 27.15 -13.62
N ILE A 309 -2.90 26.95 -14.83
CA ILE A 309 -1.80 27.73 -15.40
C ILE A 309 -2.28 28.30 -16.70
N THR A 310 -2.44 29.62 -16.71
CA THR A 310 -2.87 30.35 -17.87
C THR A 310 -1.67 30.61 -18.77
N LEU A 311 -1.59 29.89 -19.88
CA LEU A 311 -0.62 30.15 -20.95
C LEU A 311 -1.33 30.83 -22.12
N ASP A 312 -0.64 31.73 -22.81
CA ASP A 312 -1.16 32.30 -24.05
C ASP A 312 -1.38 31.20 -25.10
N ARG A 313 -2.32 31.45 -26.01
CA ARG A 313 -2.75 30.47 -27.01
C ARG A 313 -1.58 29.92 -27.84
N ARG A 314 -0.58 30.75 -28.17
CA ARG A 314 0.55 30.33 -29.01
C ARG A 314 1.49 29.40 -28.25
N THR A 315 1.84 29.73 -27.00
CA THR A 315 2.68 28.87 -26.16
C THR A 315 1.99 27.54 -25.88
N ARG A 316 0.69 27.57 -25.57
CA ARG A 316 -0.12 26.36 -25.36
C ARG A 316 -0.09 25.42 -26.56
N LEU A 317 -0.37 25.94 -27.76
CA LEU A 317 -0.37 25.15 -28.98
C LEU A 317 1.03 24.62 -29.33
N ARG A 318 2.09 25.40 -29.08
CA ARG A 318 3.48 24.97 -29.31
C ARG A 318 3.90 23.81 -28.42
N ILE A 319 3.44 23.79 -27.17
CA ILE A 319 3.70 22.68 -26.24
C ILE A 319 2.89 21.46 -26.67
N GLN A 320 1.61 21.63 -26.96
CA GLN A 320 0.69 20.56 -27.30
C GLN A 320 0.99 19.88 -28.63
N SER A 321 1.47 20.63 -29.63
CA SER A 321 1.83 20.08 -30.94
C SER A 321 3.00 19.10 -30.87
N ARG A 322 3.76 19.08 -29.78
CA ARG A 322 4.84 18.12 -29.53
C ARG A 322 4.33 16.80 -28.95
N TRP A 323 3.09 16.76 -28.46
CA TRP A 323 2.56 15.56 -27.83
C TRP A 323 1.82 14.69 -28.84
N PRO A 324 2.20 13.41 -28.96
CA PRO A 324 1.47 12.51 -29.81
C PRO A 324 0.06 12.26 -29.27
N CYS A 325 -0.81 11.81 -30.17
CA CYS A 325 -2.14 11.40 -29.78
C CYS A 325 -2.07 10.11 -28.96
N LEU A 326 -2.66 10.11 -27.77
CA LEU A 326 -2.72 8.94 -26.89
C LEU A 326 -3.33 7.72 -27.58
N TYR A 327 -4.36 7.94 -28.43
CA TYR A 327 -4.94 6.86 -29.23
C TYR A 327 -3.91 6.17 -30.12
N GLN A 328 -3.05 6.94 -30.80
CA GLN A 328 -2.00 6.40 -31.67
C GLN A 328 -0.95 5.63 -30.85
N VAL A 329 -0.51 6.23 -29.74
CA VAL A 329 0.47 5.61 -28.83
C VAL A 329 -0.06 4.28 -28.28
N LEU A 330 -1.32 4.20 -27.87
CA LEU A 330 -1.94 2.96 -27.39
C LEU A 330 -2.16 1.96 -28.51
N ARG A 331 -2.60 2.40 -29.69
CA ARG A 331 -2.86 1.55 -30.86
C ARG A 331 -1.60 0.80 -31.29
N GLU A 332 -0.47 1.50 -31.35
CA GLU A 332 0.83 0.95 -31.74
C GLU A 332 1.48 0.16 -30.60
N GLY A 333 1.34 0.65 -29.37
CA GLY A 333 2.09 0.20 -28.21
C GLY A 333 1.45 -0.87 -27.33
N ALA A 334 0.11 -1.00 -27.36
CA ALA A 334 -0.67 -1.84 -26.46
C ALA A 334 -1.62 -2.76 -27.23
N PRO A 335 -1.11 -3.76 -27.97
CA PRO A 335 -1.91 -4.59 -28.86
C PRO A 335 -2.97 -5.43 -28.14
N LYS A 336 -2.83 -5.72 -26.84
CA LYS A 336 -3.78 -6.52 -26.06
C LYS A 336 -4.72 -5.68 -25.20
N LEU A 337 -4.78 -4.36 -25.40
CA LEU A 337 -5.61 -3.47 -24.60
C LEU A 337 -7.10 -3.82 -24.76
N GLN A 338 -7.77 -4.03 -23.63
CA GLN A 338 -9.18 -4.41 -23.52
C GLN A 338 -10.02 -3.32 -22.86
N ALA A 339 -9.43 -2.51 -21.99
CA ALA A 339 -10.14 -1.47 -21.26
C ALA A 339 -9.37 -0.15 -21.17
N LEU A 340 -10.10 0.97 -21.30
CA LEU A 340 -9.63 2.33 -21.11
C LEU A 340 -10.52 3.02 -20.07
N ASN A 341 -9.96 3.47 -18.94
CA ASN A 341 -10.72 4.15 -17.88
C ASN A 341 -11.94 3.36 -17.36
N ASN A 342 -11.78 2.05 -17.17
CA ASN A 342 -12.84 1.08 -16.80
C ASN A 342 -13.87 0.76 -17.89
N GLU A 343 -13.80 1.40 -19.05
CA GLU A 343 -14.68 1.10 -20.18
C GLU A 343 -14.05 0.05 -21.09
N ARG A 344 -14.83 -0.98 -21.47
CA ARG A 344 -14.38 -2.02 -22.39
C ARG A 344 -14.29 -1.48 -23.81
N LEU A 345 -13.17 -1.72 -24.47
CA LEU A 345 -12.94 -1.34 -25.86
C LEU A 345 -13.58 -2.36 -26.81
N LEU A 346 -14.17 -1.88 -27.90
CA LEU A 346 -14.66 -2.75 -28.98
C LEU A 346 -13.50 -3.46 -29.68
N PRO A 347 -13.65 -4.69 -30.22
CA PRO A 347 -12.55 -5.41 -30.89
C PRO A 347 -11.86 -4.63 -32.02
N SER A 348 -12.61 -3.80 -32.74
CA SER A 348 -12.14 -2.96 -33.86
C SER A 348 -11.62 -1.58 -33.44
N TRP A 349 -11.44 -1.32 -32.14
CA TRP A 349 -11.07 0.01 -31.63
C TRP A 349 -9.79 0.58 -32.25
N LYS A 350 -8.89 -0.26 -32.78
CA LYS A 350 -7.64 0.15 -33.43
C LYS A 350 -7.83 0.65 -34.86
N GLU A 351 -8.85 0.13 -35.55
CA GLU A 351 -9.11 0.45 -36.95
C GLU A 351 -9.81 1.80 -37.05
N GLN A 352 -10.82 2.03 -36.21
CA GLN A 352 -11.60 3.26 -36.21
C GLN A 352 -11.98 3.71 -34.79
N SER A 353 -11.86 5.01 -34.56
CA SER A 353 -12.38 5.64 -33.35
C SER A 353 -13.90 5.76 -33.44
N TYR A 354 -14.60 5.24 -32.43
CA TYR A 354 -16.05 5.36 -32.26
C TYR A 354 -16.41 6.45 -31.24
N ARG A 355 -17.68 6.85 -31.17
CA ARG A 355 -18.13 8.05 -30.43
C ARG A 355 -17.75 8.03 -28.95
N GLU A 356 -17.95 6.90 -28.28
CA GLU A 356 -17.67 6.73 -26.85
C GLU A 356 -16.15 6.77 -26.61
N LEU A 357 -15.35 6.14 -27.46
CA LEU A 357 -13.89 6.22 -27.40
C LEU A 357 -13.38 7.65 -27.63
N ALA A 358 -13.96 8.39 -28.58
CA ALA A 358 -13.62 9.80 -28.79
C ALA A 358 -13.93 10.65 -27.55
N SER A 359 -15.05 10.39 -26.86
CA SER A 359 -15.39 11.06 -25.60
C SER A 359 -14.41 10.73 -24.47
N LEU A 360 -13.99 9.47 -24.34
CA LEU A 360 -12.94 9.07 -23.39
C LEU A 360 -11.61 9.75 -23.70
N LEU A 361 -11.21 9.80 -24.97
CA LEU A 361 -9.98 10.46 -25.40
C LEU A 361 -10.00 11.96 -25.10
N GLN A 362 -11.14 12.65 -25.18
CA GLN A 362 -11.25 14.05 -24.76
C GLN A 362 -10.93 14.25 -23.27
N GLN A 363 -11.16 13.23 -22.43
CA GLN A 363 -10.91 13.27 -20.99
C GLN A 363 -9.47 12.91 -20.60
N CYS A 364 -8.71 12.24 -21.47
CA CYS A 364 -7.38 11.70 -21.12
C CYS A 364 -6.25 12.04 -22.10
N CYS A 365 -6.56 12.37 -23.36
CA CYS A 365 -5.56 12.70 -24.38
C CYS A 365 -5.22 14.20 -24.35
N TYR A 366 -3.93 14.51 -24.49
CA TYR A 366 -3.42 15.88 -24.45
C TYR A 366 -3.18 16.51 -25.83
N CYS A 367 -3.41 15.77 -26.93
CA CYS A 367 -3.10 16.25 -28.27
C CYS A 367 -4.12 17.29 -28.78
N PRO A 368 -3.76 18.11 -29.79
CA PRO A 368 -4.65 19.16 -30.32
C PRO A 368 -6.00 18.66 -30.88
N GLN A 369 -6.08 17.40 -31.32
CA GLN A 369 -7.30 16.83 -31.92
C GLN A 369 -8.40 16.53 -30.88
N HIS A 370 -8.01 16.30 -29.64
CA HIS A 370 -8.94 15.86 -28.58
C HIS A 370 -9.09 16.91 -27.47
N LEU A 371 -8.72 18.17 -27.74
CA LEU A 371 -8.51 19.14 -26.67
C LEU A 371 -8.87 20.57 -27.05
N ASP A 372 -9.53 21.26 -26.11
CA ASP A 372 -9.68 22.73 -26.16
C ASP A 372 -9.01 23.48 -24.98
N SER A 373 -8.73 22.82 -23.84
CA SER A 373 -8.38 23.57 -22.60
C SER A 373 -7.64 22.82 -21.47
N TRP A 374 -6.34 22.45 -21.61
CA TRP A 374 -5.57 21.88 -20.46
C TRP A 374 -4.81 22.90 -19.60
N LEU A 375 -4.29 23.95 -20.25
CA LEU A 375 -3.45 24.99 -19.64
C LEU A 375 -4.28 26.27 -19.50
N TRP A 376 -5.38 26.17 -18.76
CA TRP A 376 -6.13 27.34 -18.30
C TRP A 376 -5.74 27.63 -16.86
#